data_AF-I7K0C5-F1
#
_entry.id   AF-I7K0C5-F1
#
_cell.length_a   1.000
_cell.length_b   1.000
_cell.length_c   1.000
_cell.angle_alpha   90.00
_cell.angle_beta   90.00
_cell.angle_gamma   90.00
#
_symmetry.space_group_name_H-M   'P 1'
#
loop_
_entity.id
_entity.type
_entity.pdbx_description
1 polymer ?
#
loop_
_entity_poly.entity_id
_entity_poly.type
_entity_poly.pdbx_seq_one_letter_code
_entity_poly.pdbx_strand_id
1 'polypeptide(L)'
;MKKIGALISTIFAFILVLFFCANPTKADVDYNISNLKITAQVNTDGSLTMKRQVSYDFDSSAHGVYYRQNLAKNQDLVEPSVSIKTNNGPQVKIKQDSGSNNSYQLSHDNNGYRFKVYHKISADDRLIVTLISIELRMQLLIGKIPLN
;
A
#
# COMPACT_ATOMS: atom_id res chain seq x y z
N MET A 1 15.14 -47.65 26.19
CA MET A 1 14.36 -47.65 24.93
C MET A 1 12.91 -47.17 25.10
N LYS A 2 12.14 -47.68 26.07
CA LYS A 2 10.71 -47.30 26.27
C LYS A 2 10.48 -45.78 26.51
N LYS A 3 11.36 -45.10 27.26
CA LYS A 3 11.27 -43.66 27.56
C LYS A 3 11.49 -42.76 26.34
N ILE A 4 12.35 -43.17 25.41
CA ILE A 4 12.66 -42.44 24.17
C ILE A 4 11.50 -42.59 23.17
N GLY A 5 10.92 -43.80 23.07
CA GLY A 5 9.72 -44.01 22.25
C GLY A 5 8.51 -43.22 22.75
N ALA A 6 8.33 -43.12 24.07
CA ALA A 6 7.29 -42.28 24.67
C ALA A 6 7.51 -40.79 24.34
N LEU A 7 8.74 -40.30 24.43
CA LEU A 7 9.08 -38.89 24.12
C LEU A 7 8.80 -38.54 22.65
N ILE A 8 9.19 -39.43 21.72
CA ILE A 8 8.93 -39.26 20.28
C ILE A 8 7.42 -39.25 20.01
N SER A 9 6.66 -40.14 20.67
CA SER A 9 5.20 -40.18 20.55
C SER A 9 4.54 -38.90 21.05
N THR A 10 5.04 -38.30 22.14
CA THR A 10 4.49 -37.04 22.66
C THR A 10 4.78 -35.86 21.73
N ILE A 11 6.00 -35.78 21.17
CA ILE A 11 6.36 -34.74 20.19
C ILE A 11 5.51 -34.89 18.92
N PHE A 12 5.32 -36.12 18.45
CA PHE A 12 4.50 -36.38 17.27
C PHE A 12 3.03 -36.00 17.50
N ALA A 13 2.47 -36.34 18.66
CA ALA A 13 1.12 -35.93 19.04
C ALA A 13 0.98 -34.40 19.13
N PHE A 14 2.00 -33.71 19.66
CA PHE A 14 2.00 -32.25 19.76
C PHE A 14 2.05 -31.58 18.38
N ILE A 15 2.90 -32.09 17.48
CA ILE A 15 2.97 -31.61 16.09
C ILE A 15 1.63 -31.85 15.38
N LEU A 16 1.00 -33.01 15.60
CA LEU A 16 -0.31 -33.31 15.03
C LEU A 16 -1.38 -32.32 15.48
N VAL A 17 -1.41 -31.95 16.77
CA VAL A 17 -2.33 -30.92 17.29
C VAL A 17 -2.07 -29.55 16.65
N LEU A 18 -0.80 -29.17 16.44
CA LEU A 18 -0.47 -27.91 15.76
C LEU A 18 -0.96 -27.87 14.31
N PHE A 19 -0.90 -29.01 13.59
CA PHE A 19 -1.45 -29.11 12.23
C PHE A 19 -2.98 -28.99 12.20
N PHE A 20 -3.69 -29.52 13.19
CA PHE A 20 -5.16 -29.39 13.28
C PHE A 20 -5.62 -28.01 13.77
N CYS A 21 -4.80 -27.27 14.51
CA CYS A 21 -5.07 -25.89 14.92
C CYS A 21 -4.72 -24.85 13.86
N ALA A 22 -4.04 -25.23 12.77
CA ALA A 22 -3.73 -24.34 11.67
C ALA A 22 -4.99 -24.10 10.82
N ASN A 23 -5.81 -23.12 11.21
CA ASN A 23 -6.86 -22.61 10.34
C ASN A 23 -6.23 -21.78 9.21
N PRO A 24 -6.42 -22.14 7.93
CA PRO A 24 -6.02 -21.27 6.84
C PRO A 24 -6.87 -20.00 6.91
N THR A 25 -6.25 -18.87 7.23
CA THR A 25 -6.92 -17.58 7.16
C THR A 25 -7.17 -17.28 5.69
N LYS A 26 -8.44 -17.27 5.28
CA LYS A 26 -8.82 -16.71 3.98
C LYS A 26 -8.68 -15.20 4.07
N ALA A 27 -7.59 -14.67 3.54
CA ALA A 27 -7.42 -13.24 3.32
C ALA A 27 -8.08 -12.81 1.99
N ASP A 28 -9.29 -13.30 1.74
CA ASP A 28 -10.09 -12.86 0.61
C ASP A 28 -10.90 -11.66 1.10
N VAL A 29 -10.35 -10.46 0.88
CA VAL A 29 -11.01 -9.21 1.23
C VAL A 29 -11.90 -8.84 0.05
N ASP A 30 -13.21 -8.85 0.30
CA ASP A 30 -14.22 -8.42 -0.66
C ASP A 30 -14.38 -6.89 -0.62
N TYR A 31 -14.20 -6.24 -1.77
CA TYR A 31 -14.35 -4.80 -1.96
C TYR A 31 -14.51 -4.44 -3.44
N ASN A 32 -15.14 -3.29 -3.69
CA ASN A 32 -15.21 -2.66 -5.00
C ASN A 32 -14.52 -1.28 -5.02
N ILE A 33 -13.90 -0.91 -6.14
CA ILE A 33 -13.43 0.46 -6.37
C ILE A 33 -14.57 1.25 -7.01
N SER A 34 -15.34 1.98 -6.20
CA SER A 34 -16.54 2.70 -6.68
C SER A 34 -16.23 4.02 -7.39
N ASN A 35 -15.04 4.59 -7.19
CA ASN A 35 -14.61 5.77 -7.92
C ASN A 35 -13.08 5.93 -7.95
N LEU A 36 -12.55 6.36 -9.08
CA LEU A 36 -11.16 6.75 -9.26
C LEU A 36 -11.08 8.12 -9.93
N LYS A 37 -10.63 9.13 -9.20
CA LYS A 37 -10.38 10.48 -9.73
C LYS A 37 -8.89 10.78 -9.73
N ILE A 38 -8.36 11.11 -10.88
CA ILE A 38 -6.96 11.52 -11.05
C ILE A 38 -6.94 12.93 -11.63
N THR A 39 -6.16 13.81 -11.01
CA THR A 39 -5.87 15.14 -11.51
C THR A 39 -4.36 15.26 -11.66
N ALA A 40 -3.92 15.67 -12.84
CA ALA A 40 -2.53 15.87 -13.17
C ALA A 40 -2.34 17.31 -13.65
N GLN A 41 -1.37 18.01 -13.09
CA GLN A 41 -1.03 19.39 -13.43
C GLN A 41 0.44 19.45 -13.83
N VAL A 42 0.69 19.95 -15.05
CA VAL A 42 2.06 20.23 -15.50
C VAL A 42 2.50 21.55 -14.88
N ASN A 43 3.59 21.52 -14.13
CA ASN A 43 4.19 22.68 -13.50
C ASN A 43 5.08 23.42 -14.51
N THR A 44 5.43 24.68 -14.20
CA THR A 44 6.23 25.54 -15.10
C THR A 44 7.64 25.00 -15.38
N ASP A 45 8.18 24.20 -14.47
CA ASP A 45 9.47 23.51 -14.60
C ASP A 45 9.37 22.17 -15.36
N GLY A 46 8.18 21.81 -15.84
CA GLY A 46 7.90 20.55 -16.55
C GLY A 46 7.70 19.33 -15.64
N SER A 47 7.74 19.50 -14.31
CA SER A 47 7.31 18.44 -13.38
C SER A 47 5.79 18.26 -13.38
N LEU A 48 5.31 17.13 -12.84
CA LEU A 48 3.88 16.83 -12.78
C LEU A 48 3.39 16.73 -11.34
N THR A 49 2.49 17.62 -10.93
CA THR A 49 1.75 17.47 -9.67
C THR A 49 0.57 16.53 -9.91
N MET A 50 0.53 15.42 -9.18
CA MET A 50 -0.55 14.44 -9.25
C MET A 50 -1.35 14.40 -7.96
N LYS A 51 -2.69 14.40 -8.11
CA LYS A 51 -3.64 14.08 -7.04
C LYS A 51 -4.50 12.90 -7.49
N ARG A 52 -4.41 11.80 -6.76
CA ARG A 52 -5.22 10.59 -6.96
C ARG A 52 -6.15 10.39 -5.78
N GLN A 53 -7.42 10.19 -6.04
CA GLN A 53 -8.43 9.87 -5.05
C GLN A 53 -9.13 8.58 -5.44
N VAL A 54 -8.99 7.54 -4.62
CA VAL A 54 -9.60 6.22 -4.82
C VAL A 54 -10.65 6.00 -3.74
N SER A 55 -11.88 5.70 -4.15
CA SER A 55 -12.97 5.27 -3.26
C SER A 55 -13.10 3.76 -3.33
N TYR A 56 -13.07 3.12 -2.18
CA TYR A 56 -13.27 1.70 -1.98
C TYR A 56 -14.53 1.51 -1.13
N ASP A 57 -15.42 0.63 -1.55
CA ASP A 57 -16.56 0.18 -0.75
C ASP A 57 -16.27 -1.27 -0.37
N PHE A 58 -16.19 -1.55 0.93
CA PHE A 58 -15.77 -2.86 1.45
C PHE A 58 -16.98 -3.68 1.89
N ASP A 59 -17.11 -4.89 1.36
CA ASP A 59 -18.13 -5.87 1.76
C ASP A 59 -17.62 -6.80 2.88
N SER A 60 -16.35 -6.64 3.28
CA SER A 60 -15.70 -7.40 4.35
C SER A 60 -14.69 -6.55 5.12
N SER A 61 -14.32 -6.99 6.33
CA SER A 61 -13.30 -6.30 7.12
C SER A 61 -11.91 -6.36 6.48
N ALA A 62 -11.17 -5.26 6.51
CA ALA A 62 -9.83 -5.17 5.94
C ALA A 62 -8.86 -4.39 6.84
N HIS A 63 -7.57 -4.47 6.53
CA HIS A 63 -6.50 -3.74 7.24
C HIS A 63 -5.72 -2.79 6.34
N GLY A 64 -6.39 -2.25 5.32
CA GLY A 64 -5.81 -1.25 4.46
C GLY A 64 -5.92 -1.58 2.97
N VAL A 65 -5.21 -0.81 2.18
CA VAL A 65 -5.18 -0.95 0.71
C VAL A 65 -3.76 -0.86 0.17
N TYR A 66 -3.57 -1.42 -1.01
CA TYR A 66 -2.31 -1.38 -1.74
C TYR A 66 -2.50 -0.69 -3.09
N TYR A 67 -1.52 0.12 -3.48
CA TYR A 67 -1.48 0.79 -4.77
C TYR A 67 -0.06 0.82 -5.33
N ARG A 68 0.09 0.56 -6.62
CA ARG A 68 1.35 0.69 -7.36
C ARG A 68 1.28 1.83 -8.36
N GLN A 69 2.21 2.76 -8.25
CA GLN A 69 2.45 3.82 -9.22
C GLN A 69 3.59 3.39 -10.13
N ASN A 70 3.25 3.06 -11.38
CA ASN A 70 4.26 2.73 -12.38
C ASN A 70 4.95 4.02 -12.83
N LEU A 71 6.25 4.09 -12.60
CA LEU A 71 7.12 5.17 -13.05
C LEU A 71 8.30 4.58 -13.80
N ALA A 72 8.85 5.33 -14.77
CA ALA A 72 10.11 4.99 -15.39
C ALA A 72 11.26 5.10 -14.37
N LYS A 73 12.37 4.40 -14.60
CA LYS A 73 13.53 4.37 -13.69
C LYS A 73 14.15 5.74 -13.39
N ASN A 74 13.92 6.73 -14.26
CA ASN A 74 14.43 8.10 -14.11
C ASN A 74 13.35 9.08 -13.61
N GLN A 75 12.25 8.56 -13.07
CA GLN A 75 11.18 9.34 -12.48
C GLN A 75 11.09 9.04 -10.98
N ASP A 76 11.09 10.10 -10.19
CA ASP A 76 11.02 10.03 -8.74
C ASP A 76 9.77 10.74 -8.22
N LEU A 77 9.26 10.29 -7.07
CA LEU A 77 8.22 10.99 -6.32
C LEU A 77 8.85 11.88 -5.26
N VAL A 78 8.48 13.15 -5.27
CA VAL A 78 8.83 14.12 -4.24
C VAL A 78 7.67 14.31 -3.28
N GLU A 79 8.00 14.25 -1.99
CA GLU A 79 7.12 14.54 -0.84
C GLU A 79 5.70 13.99 -0.96
N PRO A 80 5.53 12.67 -1.13
CA PRO A 80 4.19 12.09 -1.21
C PRO A 80 3.43 12.33 0.10
N SER A 81 2.18 12.74 -0.04
CA SER A 81 1.24 12.98 1.06
C SER A 81 0.03 12.07 0.90
N VAL A 82 -0.32 11.38 1.99
CA VAL A 82 -1.46 10.46 2.02
C VAL A 82 -2.48 10.94 3.03
N SER A 83 -3.74 10.95 2.63
CA SER A 83 -4.88 11.20 3.51
C SER A 83 -5.95 10.13 3.31
N ILE A 84 -6.68 9.84 4.38
CA ILE A 84 -7.79 8.88 4.37
C ILE A 84 -9.07 9.55 4.88
N LYS A 85 -10.22 9.07 4.42
CA LYS A 85 -11.54 9.42 4.95
C LYS A 85 -12.40 8.16 4.96
N THR A 86 -13.03 7.85 6.09
CA THR A 86 -13.89 6.67 6.25
C THR A 86 -15.33 7.13 6.41
N ASN A 87 -16.23 6.61 5.57
CA ASN A 87 -17.64 6.98 5.52
C ASN A 87 -17.81 8.52 5.47
N ASN A 88 -18.63 9.06 6.36
CA ASN A 88 -18.87 10.49 6.52
C ASN A 88 -17.91 11.16 7.53
N GLY A 89 -16.88 10.45 7.99
CA GLY A 89 -15.89 10.96 8.94
C GLY A 89 -14.99 12.06 8.36
N PRO A 90 -14.13 12.66 9.18
CA PRO A 90 -13.18 13.67 8.72
C PRO A 90 -12.11 13.06 7.81
N GLN A 91 -11.59 13.87 6.89
CA GLN A 91 -10.37 13.51 6.18
C GLN A 91 -9.16 13.76 7.08
N VAL A 92 -8.33 12.73 7.27
CA VAL A 92 -7.15 12.77 8.14
C VAL A 92 -5.90 12.53 7.30
N LYS A 93 -4.89 13.41 7.43
CA LYS A 93 -3.56 13.17 6.86
C LYS A 93 -2.82 12.15 7.73
N ILE A 94 -2.30 11.11 7.12
CA ILE A 94 -1.60 10.02 7.80
C ILE A 94 -0.09 10.10 7.55
N LYS A 95 0.69 9.56 8.49
CA LYS A 95 2.16 9.64 8.44
C LYS A 95 2.76 8.38 7.84
N GLN A 96 3.99 8.52 7.35
CA GLN A 96 4.77 7.37 6.91
C GLN A 96 5.20 6.57 8.15
N ASP A 97 4.82 5.30 8.20
CA ASP A 97 5.19 4.36 9.25
C ASP A 97 5.07 2.91 8.74
N SER A 98 5.66 1.96 9.45
CA SER A 98 5.67 0.55 9.09
C SER A 98 4.54 -0.21 9.79
N GLY A 99 3.33 -0.18 9.21
CA GLY A 99 2.25 -1.11 9.58
C GLY A 99 1.33 -0.65 10.71
N SER A 100 1.60 0.49 11.35
CA SER A 100 0.71 1.06 12.37
C SER A 100 -0.64 1.45 11.77
N ASN A 101 -1.73 1.31 12.53
CA ASN A 101 -3.03 1.79 12.08
C ASN A 101 -3.00 3.31 11.80
N ASN A 102 -3.66 3.76 10.74
CA ASN A 102 -3.64 5.15 10.26
C ASN A 102 -2.23 5.61 9.84
N SER A 103 -1.53 4.77 9.09
CA SER A 103 -0.22 5.07 8.53
C SER A 103 -0.09 4.60 7.08
N TYR A 104 1.00 4.98 6.42
CA TYR A 104 1.34 4.41 5.13
C TYR A 104 2.81 4.03 5.05
N GLN A 105 3.10 3.02 4.22
CA GLN A 105 4.45 2.65 3.86
C GLN A 105 4.65 2.90 2.36
N LEU A 106 5.76 3.54 2.05
CA LEU A 106 6.23 3.77 0.70
C LEU A 106 7.49 2.95 0.44
N SER A 107 7.52 2.21 -0.65
CA SER A 107 8.74 1.54 -1.13
C SER A 107 8.91 1.77 -2.62
N HIS A 108 10.16 1.79 -3.07
CA HIS A 108 10.53 2.01 -4.46
C HIS A 108 11.23 0.77 -5.02
N ASP A 109 10.92 0.40 -6.26
CA ASP A 109 11.60 -0.64 -7.01
C ASP A 109 11.72 -0.27 -8.51
N ASN A 110 12.21 -1.19 -9.33
CA ASN A 110 12.43 -0.95 -10.76
C ASN A 110 11.16 -0.64 -11.57
N ASN A 111 9.96 -0.86 -11.01
CA ASN A 111 8.69 -0.56 -11.65
C ASN A 111 7.91 0.52 -10.90
N GLY A 112 8.62 1.39 -10.16
CA GLY A 112 8.08 2.58 -9.52
C GLY A 112 7.77 2.39 -8.04
N TYR A 113 6.73 3.08 -7.56
CA TYR A 113 6.45 3.21 -6.13
C TYR A 113 5.27 2.35 -5.71
N ARG A 114 5.40 1.74 -4.54
CA ARG A 114 4.39 0.92 -3.89
C ARG A 114 3.93 1.61 -2.62
N PHE A 115 2.66 1.95 -2.58
CA PHE A 115 1.97 2.51 -1.43
C PHE A 115 1.15 1.42 -0.75
N LYS A 116 1.46 1.16 0.52
CA LYS A 116 0.59 0.39 1.42
C LYS A 116 -0.01 1.36 2.42
N VAL A 117 -1.32 1.47 2.45
CA VAL A 117 -2.03 2.33 3.42
C VAL A 117 -2.64 1.40 4.46
N TYR A 118 -2.25 1.56 5.73
CA TYR A 118 -2.72 0.76 6.85
C TYR A 118 -3.85 1.50 7.56
N HIS A 119 -5.05 0.92 7.50
CA HIS A 119 -6.23 1.45 8.16
C HIS A 119 -7.18 0.29 8.48
N LYS A 120 -7.66 0.21 9.71
CA LYS A 120 -8.70 -0.75 10.09
C LYS A 120 -10.03 -0.36 9.44
N ILE A 121 -10.60 -1.29 8.69
CA ILE A 121 -11.83 -1.11 7.91
C ILE A 121 -12.80 -2.21 8.32
N SER A 122 -14.04 -1.83 8.60
CA SER A 122 -15.12 -2.78 8.89
C SER A 122 -15.85 -3.18 7.61
N ALA A 123 -16.61 -4.26 7.64
CA ALA A 123 -17.57 -4.52 6.58
C ALA A 123 -18.56 -3.34 6.46
N ASP A 124 -19.01 -3.06 5.24
CA ASP A 124 -19.87 -1.95 4.84
C ASP A 124 -19.24 -0.55 4.96
N ASP A 125 -17.95 -0.44 5.30
CA ASP A 125 -17.24 0.83 5.31
C ASP A 125 -16.84 1.25 3.89
N ARG A 126 -17.00 2.54 3.62
CA ARG A 126 -16.39 3.23 2.49
C ARG A 126 -15.10 3.91 2.90
N LEU A 127 -13.99 3.56 2.26
CA LEU A 127 -12.70 4.22 2.44
C LEU A 127 -12.37 5.08 1.22
N ILE A 128 -11.97 6.33 1.45
CA ILE A 128 -11.41 7.20 0.42
C ILE A 128 -9.94 7.44 0.74
N VAL A 129 -9.05 7.03 -0.16
CA VAL A 129 -7.61 7.31 -0.07
C VAL A 129 -7.26 8.41 -1.06
N THR A 130 -6.66 9.50 -0.56
CA THR A 130 -6.12 10.60 -1.37
C THR A 130 -4.61 10.60 -1.30
N LEU A 131 -3.96 10.47 -2.46
CA LEU A 131 -2.51 10.54 -2.65
C LEU A 131 -2.18 11.81 -3.42
N ILE A 132 -1.24 12.60 -2.92
CA ILE A 132 -0.69 13.78 -3.61
C ILE A 132 0.81 13.61 -3.69
N SER A 133 1.40 13.83 -4.86
CA SER A 133 2.84 13.74 -5.08
C SER A 133 3.26 14.61 -6.26
N ILE A 134 4.54 14.99 -6.30
CA ILE A 134 5.16 15.59 -7.48
C ILE A 134 6.01 14.52 -8.15
N GLU A 135 5.78 14.26 -9.44
CA GLU A 135 6.63 13.43 -10.27
C GLU A 135 7.69 14.30 -10.94
N LEU A 136 8.95 14.04 -10.61
CA LEU A 136 10.09 14.65 -11.28
C LEU A 136 10.62 13.71 -12.36
N ARG A 137 10.98 14.27 -13.51
CA ARG A 137 11.81 13.57 -14.50
C ARG A 137 13.25 14.03 -14.29
N MET A 138 14.15 13.11 -13.93
CA MET A 138 15.57 13.40 -13.92
C MET A 138 16.02 13.55 -15.39
N GLN A 139 16.07 14.78 -15.88
CA GLN A 139 16.84 15.09 -17.08
C GLN A 139 18.28 15.22 -16.61
N LEU A 140 19.15 14.32 -17.06
CA LEU A 140 20.58 14.48 -16.89
C LEU A 140 20.98 15.77 -17.62
N LEU A 141 21.13 16.87 -16.90
CA LEU A 141 21.77 18.09 -17.38
C LEU A 141 23.27 17.81 -17.52
N ILE A 142 23.65 17.12 -18.60
CA ILE A 142 25.01 17.20 -19.11
C ILE A 142 24.90 17.67 -20.55
N GLY A 143 25.17 18.96 -20.74
CA GLY A 143 25.05 19.63 -22.01
C GLY A 143 25.97 19.06 -23.08
N LYS A 144 25.52 19.24 -24.32
CA LYS A 144 26.33 19.85 -25.38
C LYS A 144 25.34 20.50 -26.33
N ILE A 145 25.34 21.83 -26.31
CA ILE A 145 24.92 22.62 -27.46
C ILE A 145 26.04 22.40 -28.49
N PRO A 146 25.82 21.70 -29.61
CA PRO A 146 26.75 21.84 -30.71
C PRO A 146 26.52 23.23 -31.30
N LEU A 147 27.45 24.13 -31.04
CA LEU A 147 27.68 25.25 -31.95
C LEU A 147 28.25 24.63 -33.24
N ASN A 148 27.43 24.59 -34.28
CA ASN A 148 27.87 24.83 -35.66
C ASN A 148 26.67 25.27 -36.50
#